data_AF-A0A5F9CW59-F1
#
_entry.id   AF-A0A5F9CW59-F1
#
_cell.length_a   1.000
_cell.length_b   1.000
_cell.length_c   1.000
_cell.angle_alpha   90.00
_cell.angle_beta   90.00
_cell.angle_gamma   90.00
#
_symmetry.space_group_name_H-M   'P 1'
#
loop_
_entity.id
_entity.type
_entity.pdbx_description
1 polymer ?
#
loop_
_entity_poly.entity_id
_entity_poly.type
_entity_poly.pdbx_seq_one_letter_code
_entity_poly.pdbx_strand_id
1 'polypeptide(L)'
;MGEAGRARRFTSWVSNTRGKVQRAPERVVACGLVAGPRSVPSGLCPSGPRRTERDATLWSRGKLRELLVGIVVENEAGRCEVSELKQVDGEASCSSRKGRLIFFYEWNIKLGWRGTIKESGAKHKGLIEIPNLSEENEVDDTEVNVSKKKGDGDVLKELMRTAGTARVREALGDYLKALKTEFTMGMILPTKALATQEVTVKRKLSEDAMQASSPAALGVRIPTVALHMTELFDATVEQLYSIFTVKDLVQQFSKSSAVLEAEKGGKFQMFDGNITGEYVELLTNRKIIMKWRCRNWPEEHYATVALNFVPTLGQTELQLHCKGVPVCKEENVKICWQKQHFEEIKGLLQLATLHG
;
A
#
# COMPACT_ATOMS: atom_id res chain seq x y z
N MET A 1 7.03 6.40 -66.91
CA MET A 1 6.11 7.51 -67.27
C MET A 1 5.88 8.35 -66.03
N GLY A 2 6.28 9.62 -66.06
CA GLY A 2 6.18 10.54 -64.92
C GLY A 2 7.25 11.63 -65.02
N GLU A 3 7.11 12.50 -66.01
CA GLU A 3 8.06 13.56 -66.32
C GLU A 3 7.54 14.93 -65.84
N ALA A 4 8.42 15.65 -65.15
CA ALA A 4 8.68 17.08 -65.19
C ALA A 4 7.54 18.12 -65.05
N GLY A 5 7.72 19.00 -64.06
CA GLY A 5 7.21 20.36 -64.05
C GLY A 5 8.17 21.32 -63.34
N ARG A 6 8.91 22.13 -64.10
CA ARG A 6 9.76 23.25 -63.63
C ARG A 6 9.41 24.49 -64.45
N ALA A 7 9.22 25.64 -63.80
CA ALA A 7 9.49 27.03 -64.26
C ALA A 7 8.63 28.03 -63.44
N ARG A 8 8.94 29.32 -63.20
CA ARG A 8 10.09 30.23 -63.37
C ARG A 8 9.76 31.55 -62.60
N ARG A 9 10.83 32.29 -62.26
CA ARG A 9 11.08 33.68 -61.79
C ARG A 9 10.04 34.81 -62.03
N PHE A 10 10.12 35.90 -61.24
CA PHE A 10 10.62 37.28 -61.60
C PHE A 10 10.63 38.18 -60.32
N THR A 11 11.82 38.56 -59.78
CA THR A 11 12.52 39.88 -59.75
C THR A 11 11.79 41.12 -59.19
N SER A 12 12.45 41.85 -58.27
CA SER A 12 12.54 43.32 -58.30
C SER A 12 13.88 43.81 -57.70
N TRP A 13 14.32 44.98 -58.16
CA TRP A 13 15.61 45.64 -57.92
C TRP A 13 15.51 46.70 -56.80
N VAL A 14 16.65 47.17 -56.25
CA VAL A 14 17.12 48.58 -56.36
C VAL A 14 18.35 48.91 -55.48
N SER A 15 19.37 49.45 -56.17
CA SER A 15 20.41 50.46 -55.87
C SER A 15 21.46 50.36 -54.73
N ASN A 16 22.70 50.49 -55.23
CA ASN A 16 24.04 50.80 -54.72
C ASN A 16 24.22 52.23 -54.15
N THR A 17 25.15 52.41 -53.19
CA THR A 17 26.14 53.51 -53.22
C THR A 17 27.40 53.21 -52.39
N ARG A 18 28.55 53.11 -53.08
CA ARG A 18 29.92 53.68 -52.82
C ARG A 18 30.40 53.74 -51.35
N GLY A 19 31.59 53.29 -50.95
CA GLY A 19 32.79 52.86 -51.64
C GLY A 19 34.05 53.30 -50.85
N LYS A 20 35.04 52.42 -50.67
CA LYS A 20 36.48 52.69 -50.81
C LYS A 20 37.31 51.42 -50.58
N VAL A 21 38.34 51.28 -51.42
CA VAL A 21 39.27 50.16 -51.58
C VAL A 21 40.69 50.63 -51.22
N GLN A 22 41.57 49.68 -50.88
CA GLN A 22 43.07 49.67 -50.83
C GLN A 22 43.66 49.69 -49.40
N ARG A 23 44.71 48.92 -49.02
CA ARG A 23 45.61 47.91 -49.65
C ARG A 23 46.28 47.04 -48.54
N ALA A 24 46.75 45.84 -48.91
CA ALA A 24 47.43 44.80 -48.09
C ALA A 24 48.90 45.18 -47.66
N PRO A 25 49.68 44.42 -46.82
CA PRO A 25 49.95 42.96 -46.93
C PRO A 25 50.21 42.11 -45.63
N GLU A 26 50.14 40.79 -45.85
CA GLU A 26 50.82 39.60 -45.27
C GLU A 26 50.96 39.26 -43.75
N ARG A 27 50.47 38.03 -43.46
CA ARG A 27 50.96 36.89 -42.62
C ARG A 27 51.39 37.18 -41.16
N VAL A 28 50.94 36.45 -40.14
CA VAL A 28 51.35 35.08 -39.77
C VAL A 28 50.51 34.62 -38.53
N VAL A 29 49.84 33.47 -38.65
CA VAL A 29 49.69 32.36 -37.68
C VAL A 29 48.97 32.52 -36.31
N ALA A 30 48.05 31.56 -36.09
CA ALA A 30 47.66 30.83 -34.87
C ALA A 30 46.57 31.34 -33.90
N CYS A 31 45.62 30.40 -33.71
CA CYS A 31 44.97 29.97 -32.48
C CYS A 31 44.09 30.92 -31.65
N GLY A 32 42.90 30.39 -31.36
CA GLY A 32 42.37 30.40 -29.99
C GLY A 32 41.19 31.32 -29.76
N LEU A 33 40.04 30.72 -29.46
CA LEU A 33 38.75 31.36 -29.27
C LEU A 33 38.74 32.40 -28.14
N VAL A 34 37.96 33.46 -28.42
CA VAL A 34 37.64 34.60 -27.57
C VAL A 34 36.75 34.20 -26.39
N ALA A 35 37.15 34.66 -25.19
CA ALA A 35 36.31 34.75 -24.01
C ALA A 35 35.39 35.99 -24.09
N GLY A 36 34.13 35.84 -23.68
CA GLY A 36 33.16 36.92 -23.46
C GLY A 36 32.39 36.69 -22.15
N PRO A 37 31.89 37.75 -21.49
CA PRO A 37 31.83 37.85 -20.03
C PRO A 37 30.56 37.26 -19.40
N ARG A 38 30.73 36.82 -18.15
CA ARG A 38 29.70 36.27 -17.25
C ARG A 38 28.75 37.37 -16.78
N SER A 39 27.47 37.21 -17.10
CA SER A 39 26.35 37.74 -16.33
C SER A 39 25.68 36.56 -15.61
N VAL A 40 25.47 36.72 -14.30
CA VAL A 40 24.92 35.71 -13.40
C VAL A 40 23.40 35.89 -13.36
N PRO A 41 22.59 34.88 -13.71
CA PRO A 41 21.29 34.72 -13.10
C PRO A 41 21.36 33.61 -12.05
N SER A 42 20.85 33.96 -10.88
CA SER A 42 20.46 33.09 -9.78
C SER A 42 19.77 31.81 -10.29
N GLY A 43 20.44 30.68 -10.12
CA GLY A 43 19.98 29.36 -10.52
C GLY A 43 20.34 28.32 -9.47
N LEU A 44 19.40 28.13 -8.56
CA LEU A 44 18.93 26.86 -7.96
C LEU A 44 19.97 25.79 -7.57
N CYS A 45 19.92 25.51 -6.27
CA CYS A 45 20.54 24.48 -5.42
C CYS A 45 21.02 23.15 -6.04
N PRO A 46 22.04 22.52 -5.43
CA PRO A 46 22.52 21.19 -5.81
C PRO A 46 21.40 20.15 -5.64
N SER A 47 21.28 19.29 -6.64
CA SER A 47 20.37 18.15 -6.67
C SER A 47 20.50 17.29 -5.41
N GLY A 48 19.58 17.47 -4.47
CA GLY A 48 19.27 16.47 -3.45
C GLY A 48 18.75 15.17 -4.09
N PRO A 49 18.59 14.08 -3.32
CA PRO A 49 18.06 12.82 -3.84
C PRO A 49 16.71 13.11 -4.51
N ARG A 50 16.62 12.85 -5.81
CA ARG A 50 15.41 13.07 -6.61
C ARG A 50 14.29 12.20 -6.02
N ARG A 51 13.39 12.82 -5.24
CA ARG A 51 12.17 12.17 -4.74
C ARG A 51 11.36 11.74 -5.97
N THR A 52 11.23 10.44 -6.21
CA THR A 52 10.29 9.91 -7.21
C THR A 52 8.90 9.85 -6.60
N GLU A 53 8.26 11.02 -6.57
CA GLU A 53 6.84 11.17 -6.32
C GLU A 53 6.11 11.10 -7.66
N ARG A 54 5.11 10.21 -7.76
CA ARG A 54 4.22 10.11 -8.90
C ARG A 54 2.83 10.54 -8.48
N ASP A 55 2.29 11.51 -9.21
CA ASP A 55 0.91 11.95 -9.07
C ASP A 55 -0.03 10.84 -9.57
N ALA A 56 -0.91 10.38 -8.67
CA ALA A 56 -1.93 9.36 -8.93
C ALA A 56 -3.32 9.97 -9.06
N THR A 57 -3.47 11.30 -9.02
CA THR A 57 -4.75 12.00 -8.95
C THR A 57 -5.63 11.71 -10.17
N LEU A 58 -5.10 11.86 -11.38
CA LEU A 58 -5.87 11.61 -12.62
C LEU A 58 -6.25 10.13 -12.77
N TRP A 59 -5.31 9.23 -12.47
CA TRP A 59 -5.55 7.79 -12.51
C TRP A 59 -6.63 7.39 -11.50
N SER A 60 -6.54 7.91 -10.27
CA SER A 60 -7.48 7.63 -9.19
C SER A 60 -8.89 8.12 -9.50
N ARG A 61 -9.02 9.34 -10.06
CA ARG A 61 -10.32 9.86 -10.51
C ARG A 61 -10.97 8.97 -11.57
N GLY A 62 -10.17 8.42 -12.48
CA GLY A 62 -10.62 7.44 -13.48
C GLY A 62 -11.08 6.13 -12.83
N LYS A 63 -10.24 5.56 -11.96
CA LYS A 63 -10.51 4.28 -11.29
C LYS A 63 -11.72 4.35 -10.36
N LEU A 64 -11.87 5.43 -9.60
CA LEU A 64 -13.05 5.67 -8.76
C LEU A 64 -14.34 5.78 -9.59
N ARG A 65 -14.27 6.41 -10.77
CA ARG A 65 -15.41 6.46 -11.70
C ARG A 65 -15.79 5.07 -12.20
N GLU A 66 -14.80 4.27 -12.59
CA GLU A 66 -14.99 2.91 -13.08
C GLU A 66 -15.62 1.99 -12.03
N LEU A 67 -15.15 2.06 -10.78
CA LEU A 67 -15.57 1.16 -9.70
C LEU A 67 -16.91 1.57 -9.06
N LEU A 68 -17.19 2.88 -8.95
CA LEU A 68 -18.37 3.36 -8.25
C LEU A 68 -19.60 3.50 -9.14
N VAL A 69 -19.44 3.83 -10.43
CA VAL A 69 -20.57 3.97 -11.35
C VAL A 69 -21.02 2.60 -11.84
N GLY A 70 -22.33 2.35 -11.81
CA GLY A 70 -22.88 1.06 -12.22
C GLY A 70 -22.98 0.03 -11.09
N ILE A 71 -22.65 0.40 -9.83
CA ILE A 71 -23.01 -0.42 -8.67
C ILE A 71 -24.53 -0.56 -8.61
N VAL A 72 -25.01 -1.79 -8.59
CA VAL A 72 -26.44 -2.14 -8.52
C VAL A 72 -26.71 -2.89 -7.22
N VAL A 73 -27.82 -2.53 -6.57
CA VAL A 73 -28.38 -3.26 -5.42
C VAL A 73 -29.85 -3.54 -5.67
N GLU A 74 -30.29 -4.74 -5.33
CA GLU A 74 -31.67 -5.19 -5.53
C GLU A 74 -32.14 -6.00 -4.32
N ASN A 75 -33.39 -5.75 -3.91
CA ASN A 75 -34.07 -6.53 -2.87
C ASN A 75 -35.59 -6.54 -3.14
N GLU A 76 -36.38 -6.96 -2.16
CA GLU A 76 -37.84 -6.97 -2.22
C GLU A 76 -38.45 -5.58 -2.44
N ALA A 77 -37.81 -4.52 -1.94
CA ALA A 77 -38.29 -3.15 -2.09
C ALA A 77 -38.09 -2.56 -3.50
N GLY A 78 -37.04 -2.98 -4.21
CA GLY A 78 -36.73 -2.44 -5.53
C GLY A 78 -35.29 -2.61 -5.95
N ARG A 79 -34.95 -1.96 -7.06
CA ARG A 79 -33.60 -1.94 -7.64
C ARG A 79 -33.05 -0.52 -7.64
N CYS A 80 -31.88 -0.33 -7.03
CA CYS A 80 -31.13 0.92 -7.05
C CYS A 80 -29.80 0.75 -7.78
N GLU A 81 -29.34 1.82 -8.41
CA GLU A 81 -28.11 1.86 -9.18
C GLU A 81 -27.43 3.21 -9.02
N VAL A 82 -26.11 3.20 -8.82
CA VAL A 82 -25.29 4.41 -8.86
C VAL A 82 -25.19 4.87 -10.32
N SER A 83 -25.80 6.00 -10.64
CA SER A 83 -25.96 6.49 -12.00
C SER A 83 -24.78 7.30 -12.50
N GLU A 84 -24.15 8.09 -11.64
CA GLU A 84 -23.09 9.01 -12.07
C GLU A 84 -22.19 9.43 -10.92
N LEU A 85 -20.93 9.72 -11.26
CA LEU A 85 -19.96 10.38 -10.39
C LEU A 85 -20.03 11.89 -10.61
N LYS A 86 -20.63 12.61 -9.65
CA LYS A 86 -20.88 14.06 -9.77
C LYS A 86 -19.67 14.90 -9.43
N GLN A 87 -18.99 14.55 -8.36
CA GLN A 87 -17.87 15.32 -7.81
C GLN A 87 -16.86 14.35 -7.21
N VAL A 88 -15.58 14.56 -7.53
CA VAL A 88 -14.44 13.90 -6.90
C VAL A 88 -13.36 14.95 -6.79
N ASP A 89 -13.24 15.50 -5.59
CA ASP A 89 -12.24 16.49 -5.25
C ASP A 89 -11.27 15.90 -4.26
N GLY A 90 -10.00 16.21 -4.43
CA GLY A 90 -8.93 15.60 -3.66
C GLY A 90 -7.74 15.26 -4.53
N GLU A 91 -6.77 14.63 -3.92
CA GLU A 91 -5.51 14.27 -4.54
C GLU A 91 -5.06 12.88 -4.08
N ALA A 92 -4.27 12.24 -4.93
CA ALA A 92 -3.53 11.05 -4.54
C ALA A 92 -2.13 11.11 -5.12
N SER A 93 -1.14 10.77 -4.30
CA SER A 93 0.25 10.64 -4.72
C SER A 93 0.85 9.37 -4.18
N CYS A 94 1.81 8.83 -4.92
CA CYS A 94 2.63 7.72 -4.48
C CYS A 94 4.10 8.14 -4.53
N SER A 95 4.81 7.96 -3.42
CA SER A 95 6.24 8.20 -3.37
C SER A 95 6.99 6.91 -3.07
N SER A 96 8.12 6.71 -3.77
CA SER A 96 9.04 5.60 -3.49
C SER A 96 10.25 6.15 -2.75
N ARG A 97 10.45 5.73 -1.49
CA ARG A 97 11.61 6.11 -0.67
C ARG A 97 12.28 4.87 -0.10
N LYS A 98 13.55 4.64 -0.44
CA LYS A 98 14.33 3.46 -0.02
C LYS A 98 13.62 2.12 -0.31
N GLY A 99 12.93 2.01 -1.45
CA GLY A 99 12.19 0.80 -1.83
C GLY A 99 10.84 0.62 -1.13
N ARG A 100 10.41 1.56 -0.27
CA ARG A 100 9.09 1.60 0.35
C ARG A 100 8.18 2.52 -0.44
N LEU A 101 6.98 2.04 -0.77
CA LEU A 101 5.91 2.86 -1.35
C LEU A 101 5.13 3.53 -0.21
N ILE A 102 4.96 4.84 -0.29
CA ILE A 102 4.14 5.64 0.61
C ILE A 102 3.04 6.25 -0.25
N PHE A 103 1.79 6.04 0.14
CA PHE A 103 0.64 6.57 -0.56
C PHE A 103 0.06 7.68 0.30
N PHE A 104 -0.22 8.82 -0.30
CA PHE A 104 -1.04 9.85 0.29
C PHE A 104 -2.28 9.97 -0.58
N TYR A 105 -3.46 9.90 0.04
CA TYR A 105 -4.70 10.18 -0.67
C TYR A 105 -5.70 10.83 0.27
N GLU A 106 -6.47 11.75 -0.27
CA GLU A 106 -7.59 12.39 0.39
C GLU A 106 -8.65 12.67 -0.67
N TRP A 107 -9.87 12.18 -0.46
CA TRP A 107 -10.97 12.32 -1.41
C TRP A 107 -12.27 12.73 -0.74
N ASN A 108 -12.98 13.65 -1.40
CA ASN A 108 -14.37 13.99 -1.17
C ASN A 108 -15.19 13.62 -2.41
N ILE A 109 -16.06 12.61 -2.26
CA ILE A 109 -16.77 11.99 -3.39
C ILE A 109 -18.27 12.23 -3.26
N LYS A 110 -18.91 12.65 -4.36
CA LYS A 110 -20.37 12.72 -4.49
C LYS A 110 -20.86 11.92 -5.68
N LEU A 111 -21.78 10.99 -5.42
CA LEU A 111 -22.39 10.09 -6.40
C LEU A 111 -23.88 10.39 -6.53
N GLY A 112 -24.41 10.35 -7.76
CA GLY A 112 -25.84 10.28 -7.99
C GLY A 112 -26.31 8.82 -8.04
N TRP A 113 -27.43 8.51 -7.40
CA TRP A 113 -28.08 7.21 -7.53
C TRP A 113 -29.51 7.35 -8.04
N ARG A 114 -29.99 6.31 -8.73
CA ARG A 114 -31.37 6.19 -9.22
C ARG A 114 -31.93 4.82 -8.82
N GLY A 115 -33.21 4.76 -8.48
CA GLY A 115 -33.84 3.50 -8.11
C GLY A 115 -35.29 3.42 -8.55
N THR A 116 -35.80 2.20 -8.67
CA THR A 116 -37.19 1.92 -9.03
C THR A 116 -37.80 0.99 -7.98
N ILE A 117 -38.94 1.38 -7.41
CA ILE A 117 -39.68 0.56 -6.44
C ILE A 117 -40.34 -0.60 -7.18
N LYS A 118 -40.24 -1.82 -6.63
CA LYS A 118 -40.74 -3.04 -7.30
C LYS A 118 -42.27 -3.08 -7.37
N GLU A 119 -42.96 -2.68 -6.30
CA GLU A 119 -44.42 -2.73 -6.22
C GLU A 119 -45.12 -1.64 -7.03
N SER A 120 -44.62 -0.41 -7.00
CA SER A 120 -45.27 0.74 -7.65
C SER A 120 -44.66 1.14 -8.98
N GLY A 121 -43.47 0.65 -9.32
CA GLY A 121 -42.70 1.09 -10.49
C GLY A 121 -42.21 2.55 -10.39
N ALA A 122 -42.39 3.21 -9.24
CA ALA A 122 -42.02 4.60 -9.05
C ALA A 122 -40.49 4.78 -9.07
N LYS A 123 -40.01 5.79 -9.80
CA LYS A 123 -38.58 6.09 -9.98
C LYS A 123 -38.15 7.20 -9.05
N HIS A 124 -37.08 6.95 -8.29
CA HIS A 124 -36.50 7.91 -7.37
C HIS A 124 -35.03 8.17 -7.70
N LYS A 125 -34.53 9.32 -7.25
CA LYS A 125 -33.14 9.72 -7.39
C LYS A 125 -32.64 10.26 -6.06
N GLY A 126 -31.34 10.13 -5.81
CA GLY A 126 -30.71 10.67 -4.62
C GLY A 126 -29.22 10.93 -4.80
N LEU A 127 -28.55 11.16 -3.68
CA LEU A 127 -27.13 11.47 -3.60
C LEU A 127 -26.46 10.58 -2.55
N ILE A 128 -25.23 10.14 -2.82
CA ILE A 128 -24.33 9.54 -1.85
C ILE A 128 -23.14 10.48 -1.70
N GLU A 129 -22.78 10.81 -0.47
CA GLU A 129 -21.62 11.65 -0.15
C GLU A 129 -20.66 10.87 0.74
N ILE A 130 -19.39 10.88 0.38
CA ILE A 130 -18.30 10.20 1.09
C ILE A 130 -17.25 11.28 1.39
N PRO A 131 -17.33 11.92 2.56
CA PRO A 131 -16.36 12.91 2.98
C PRO A 131 -15.09 12.24 3.50
N ASN A 132 -13.95 12.92 3.36
CA ASN A 132 -12.70 12.61 4.05
C ASN A 132 -12.21 11.15 3.90
N LEU A 133 -12.33 10.57 2.71
CA LEU A 133 -11.70 9.28 2.42
C LEU A 133 -10.18 9.49 2.34
N SER A 134 -9.45 9.07 3.38
CA SER A 134 -8.00 9.28 3.49
C SER A 134 -7.24 8.02 3.87
N GLU A 135 -5.90 8.08 3.79
CA GLU A 135 -4.98 7.05 4.29
C GLU A 135 -5.18 6.73 5.78
N GLU A 136 -5.58 7.73 6.57
CA GLU A 136 -5.71 7.61 8.03
C GLU A 136 -7.02 6.93 8.45
N ASN A 137 -8.01 6.91 7.56
CA ASN A 137 -9.33 6.33 7.82
C ASN A 137 -9.45 4.94 7.17
N GLU A 138 -9.89 3.93 7.94
CA GLU A 138 -10.28 2.65 7.33
C GLU A 138 -11.52 2.88 6.43
N VAL A 139 -11.61 2.15 5.31
CA VAL A 139 -12.77 2.26 4.39
C VAL A 139 -14.09 1.92 5.11
N ASP A 140 -14.01 1.05 6.11
CA ASP A 140 -15.15 0.66 6.94
C ASP A 140 -15.57 1.77 7.91
N ASP A 141 -14.62 2.58 8.38
CA ASP A 141 -14.86 3.75 9.24
C ASP A 141 -15.30 4.99 8.45
N THR A 142 -15.17 4.95 7.13
CA THR A 142 -15.57 6.08 6.27
C THR A 142 -17.09 6.25 6.30
N GLU A 143 -17.53 7.46 6.64
CA GLU A 143 -18.93 7.84 6.63
C GLU A 143 -19.47 7.86 5.20
N VAL A 144 -20.60 7.18 4.97
CA VAL A 144 -21.28 7.16 3.68
C VAL A 144 -22.69 7.70 3.88
N ASN A 145 -22.89 8.95 3.48
CA ASN A 145 -24.14 9.68 3.68
C ASN A 145 -25.05 9.51 2.47
N VAL A 146 -26.17 8.81 2.67
CA VAL A 146 -27.18 8.57 1.62
C VAL A 146 -28.39 9.47 1.81
N SER A 147 -28.69 10.29 0.80
CA SER A 147 -29.87 11.15 0.75
C SER A 147 -30.74 10.86 -0.46
N LYS A 148 -32.03 11.26 -0.37
CA LYS A 148 -33.02 11.17 -1.46
C LYS A 148 -33.47 12.56 -1.89
N LYS A 149 -33.89 12.72 -3.14
CA LYS A 149 -34.71 13.87 -3.56
C LYS A 149 -36.16 13.71 -3.09
N LYS A 150 -36.95 14.79 -3.13
CA LYS A 150 -38.37 14.80 -2.70
C LYS A 150 -39.19 13.66 -3.33
N GLY A 151 -40.11 13.09 -2.56
CA GLY A 151 -41.00 11.98 -2.95
C GLY A 151 -40.91 10.77 -2.01
N ASP A 152 -41.73 9.75 -2.26
CA ASP A 152 -41.98 8.61 -1.36
C ASP A 152 -40.92 7.49 -1.45
N GLY A 153 -39.66 7.86 -1.75
CA GLY A 153 -38.56 6.92 -1.96
C GLY A 153 -37.80 6.49 -0.70
N ASP A 154 -38.42 6.54 0.49
CA ASP A 154 -37.72 6.22 1.75
C ASP A 154 -37.23 4.78 1.81
N VAL A 155 -38.00 3.85 1.25
CA VAL A 155 -37.61 2.43 1.20
C VAL A 155 -36.35 2.23 0.35
N LEU A 156 -36.24 2.96 -0.78
CA LEU A 156 -35.03 2.92 -1.63
C LEU A 156 -33.85 3.64 -1.01
N LYS A 157 -34.10 4.70 -0.23
CA LYS A 157 -33.05 5.37 0.56
C LYS A 157 -32.47 4.40 1.58
N GLU A 158 -33.31 3.64 2.28
CA GLU A 158 -32.86 2.65 3.27
C GLU A 158 -32.09 1.49 2.62
N LEU A 159 -32.55 1.01 1.47
CA LEU A 159 -31.81 0.03 0.66
C LEU A 159 -30.41 0.54 0.29
N MET A 160 -30.31 1.79 -0.16
CA MET A 160 -29.02 2.39 -0.50
C MET A 160 -28.16 2.63 0.74
N ARG A 161 -28.75 2.97 1.89
CA ARG A 161 -28.03 3.17 3.15
C ARG A 161 -27.43 1.87 3.69
N THR A 162 -28.08 0.74 3.44
CA THR A 162 -27.66 -0.57 3.92
C THR A 162 -26.83 -1.30 2.87
N ALA A 163 -27.48 -1.97 1.92
CA ALA A 163 -26.81 -2.76 0.88
C ALA A 163 -25.97 -1.87 -0.06
N GLY A 164 -26.46 -0.67 -0.40
CA GLY A 164 -25.73 0.27 -1.25
C GLY A 164 -24.40 0.69 -0.64
N THR A 165 -24.40 1.09 0.63
CA THR A 165 -23.20 1.47 1.38
C THR A 165 -22.19 0.32 1.45
N ALA A 166 -22.64 -0.91 1.71
CA ALA A 166 -21.75 -2.07 1.74
C ALA A 166 -21.02 -2.28 0.40
N ARG A 167 -21.74 -2.15 -0.72
CA ARG A 167 -21.16 -2.28 -2.06
C ARG A 167 -20.24 -1.12 -2.43
N VAL A 168 -20.59 0.10 -2.01
CA VAL A 168 -19.72 1.28 -2.19
C VAL A 168 -18.40 1.10 -1.42
N ARG A 169 -18.44 0.60 -0.18
CA ARG A 169 -17.23 0.31 0.60
C ARG A 169 -16.37 -0.78 -0.04
N GLU A 170 -16.99 -1.84 -0.55
CA GLU A 170 -16.28 -2.89 -1.31
C GLU A 170 -15.52 -2.28 -2.51
N ALA A 171 -16.19 -1.44 -3.30
CA ALA A 171 -15.59 -0.76 -4.45
C ALA A 171 -14.45 0.21 -4.05
N LEU A 172 -14.58 0.92 -2.92
CA LEU A 172 -13.48 1.74 -2.39
C LEU A 172 -12.28 0.89 -1.94
N GLY A 173 -12.53 -0.27 -1.35
CA GLY A 173 -11.49 -1.25 -1.03
C GLY A 173 -10.75 -1.74 -2.27
N ASP A 174 -11.47 -1.97 -3.37
CA ASP A 174 -10.86 -2.36 -4.64
C ASP A 174 -10.06 -1.23 -5.29
N TYR A 175 -10.49 0.03 -5.15
CA TYR A 175 -9.69 1.19 -5.53
C TYR A 175 -8.34 1.20 -4.79
N LEU A 176 -8.33 0.97 -3.48
CA LEU A 176 -7.08 0.93 -2.71
C LEU A 176 -6.15 -0.22 -3.13
N LYS A 177 -6.71 -1.39 -3.45
CA LYS A 177 -5.93 -2.51 -3.99
C LYS A 177 -5.32 -2.14 -5.34
N ALA A 178 -6.10 -1.55 -6.23
CA ALA A 178 -5.63 -1.12 -7.54
C ALA A 178 -4.57 -0.02 -7.42
N LEU A 179 -4.73 0.93 -6.49
CA LEU A 179 -3.73 1.97 -6.23
C LEU A 179 -2.39 1.35 -5.80
N LYS A 180 -2.42 0.28 -5.00
CA LYS A 180 -1.23 -0.43 -4.52
C LYS A 180 -0.58 -1.35 -5.54
N THR A 181 -1.32 -1.82 -6.55
CA THR A 181 -0.86 -2.86 -7.48
C THR A 181 -0.73 -2.37 -8.91
N GLU A 182 -1.79 -1.76 -9.46
CA GLU A 182 -1.84 -1.29 -10.85
C GLU A 182 -1.04 0.00 -11.05
N PHE A 183 -1.20 0.99 -10.15
CA PHE A 183 -0.55 2.29 -10.30
C PHE A 183 0.96 2.25 -10.00
N THR A 184 1.37 1.39 -9.06
CA THR A 184 2.78 1.27 -8.64
C THR A 184 3.58 0.31 -9.50
N MET A 185 2.94 -0.36 -10.47
CA MET A 185 3.60 -1.22 -11.43
C MET A 185 4.65 -0.41 -12.21
N GLY A 186 5.93 -0.76 -12.02
CA GLY A 186 7.07 -0.03 -12.60
C GLY A 186 7.55 1.20 -11.82
N MET A 187 7.11 1.41 -10.57
CA MET A 187 7.71 2.38 -9.62
C MET A 187 8.86 1.81 -8.78
N ILE A 188 8.98 0.48 -8.76
CA ILE A 188 10.03 -0.25 -8.06
C ILE A 188 10.98 -0.79 -9.13
N LEU A 189 12.28 -0.52 -9.03
CA LEU A 189 13.26 -1.21 -9.87
C LEU A 189 13.12 -2.73 -9.63
N PRO A 190 13.04 -3.57 -10.66
CA PRO A 190 13.19 -5.00 -10.48
C PRO A 190 14.61 -5.26 -9.98
N THR A 191 14.78 -5.43 -8.67
CA THR A 191 16.00 -6.04 -8.13
C THR A 191 16.01 -7.48 -8.64
N LYS A 192 17.04 -7.80 -9.42
CA LYS A 192 17.32 -9.12 -10.02
C LYS A 192 16.58 -10.27 -9.33
N ALA A 193 15.64 -10.86 -10.07
CA ALA A 193 15.06 -12.15 -9.75
C ALA A 193 16.20 -13.17 -9.53
N LEU A 194 16.32 -13.68 -8.30
CA LEU A 194 17.01 -14.94 -8.08
C LEU A 194 16.00 -16.04 -8.38
N ALA A 195 16.32 -16.85 -9.38
CA ALA A 195 15.48 -17.88 -9.93
C ALA A 195 14.91 -18.81 -8.86
N THR A 196 13.58 -18.92 -8.83
CA THR A 196 12.86 -20.04 -8.23
C THR A 196 13.27 -21.32 -8.96
N GLN A 197 14.12 -22.13 -8.35
CA GLN A 197 14.25 -23.52 -8.76
C GLN A 197 13.10 -24.31 -8.16
N GLU A 198 12.20 -24.75 -9.03
CA GLU A 198 11.18 -25.74 -8.74
C GLU A 198 11.84 -27.07 -8.37
N VAL A 199 11.89 -27.41 -7.08
CA VAL A 199 12.21 -28.78 -6.68
C VAL A 199 10.91 -29.56 -6.58
N THR A 200 10.65 -30.30 -7.65
CA THR A 200 9.64 -31.35 -7.73
C THR A 200 10.02 -32.47 -6.75
N VAL A 201 9.34 -32.59 -5.61
CA VAL A 201 9.42 -33.80 -4.78
C VAL A 201 8.07 -34.48 -4.75
N LYS A 202 7.94 -35.49 -5.62
CA LYS A 202 6.96 -36.58 -5.48
C LYS A 202 7.15 -37.21 -4.09
N ARG A 203 6.14 -37.11 -3.22
CA ARG A 203 5.99 -38.05 -2.10
C ARG A 203 4.61 -38.67 -2.14
N LYS A 204 4.66 -40.00 -2.16
CA LYS A 204 3.56 -40.95 -2.32
C LYS A 204 2.53 -40.79 -1.21
N LEU A 205 1.26 -40.92 -1.63
CA LEU A 205 0.12 -41.23 -0.79
C LEU A 205 0.34 -42.57 -0.08
N SER A 206 0.06 -42.58 1.22
CA SER A 206 -0.45 -43.76 1.91
C SER A 206 -1.52 -43.25 2.87
N GLU A 207 -2.77 -43.54 2.51
CA GLU A 207 -3.93 -43.49 3.39
C GLU A 207 -3.71 -44.46 4.55
N ASP A 208 -3.93 -43.99 5.77
CA ASP A 208 -4.71 -44.79 6.71
C ASP A 208 -5.51 -43.88 7.64
N ALA A 209 -6.74 -44.31 7.88
CA ALA A 209 -7.81 -43.55 8.48
C ALA A 209 -7.67 -43.48 10.01
N MET A 210 -8.00 -42.32 10.60
CA MET A 210 -8.71 -42.32 11.87
C MET A 210 -9.53 -41.05 12.06
N GLN A 211 -10.84 -41.28 12.06
CA GLN A 211 -11.93 -40.36 12.36
C GLN A 211 -11.83 -39.83 13.79
N ALA A 212 -11.92 -38.51 13.95
CA ALA A 212 -12.43 -37.88 15.17
C ALA A 212 -13.32 -36.69 14.76
N SER A 213 -14.52 -36.67 15.33
CA SER A 213 -15.69 -35.89 14.93
C SER A 213 -15.77 -34.49 15.56
N SER A 214 -16.42 -33.57 14.81
CA SER A 214 -17.18 -32.36 15.21
C SER A 214 -16.45 -31.02 15.47
N PRO A 215 -17.13 -29.85 15.35
CA PRO A 215 -18.51 -29.60 14.92
C PRO A 215 -18.64 -28.64 13.71
N ALA A 216 -19.88 -28.53 13.22
CA ALA A 216 -20.30 -27.72 12.07
C ALA A 216 -19.87 -26.25 12.17
N ALA A 217 -19.11 -25.79 11.17
CA ALA A 217 -18.69 -24.40 11.06
C ALA A 217 -19.83 -23.54 10.49
N LEU A 218 -20.62 -22.94 11.37
CA LEU A 218 -21.28 -21.66 11.09
C LEU A 218 -20.20 -20.57 11.17
N GLY A 219 -19.46 -20.37 10.09
CA GLY A 219 -18.41 -19.37 10.05
C GLY A 219 -17.96 -19.10 8.62
N VAL A 220 -17.84 -17.82 8.27
CA VAL A 220 -17.24 -17.38 7.01
C VAL A 220 -15.79 -17.89 6.99
N ARG A 221 -15.44 -18.75 6.03
CA ARG A 221 -14.05 -19.23 5.85
C ARG A 221 -13.19 -18.07 5.38
N ILE A 222 -12.43 -17.47 6.30
CA ILE A 222 -11.47 -16.40 5.99
C ILE A 222 -10.28 -17.03 5.25
N PRO A 223 -9.97 -16.61 4.01
CA PRO A 223 -8.78 -17.05 3.32
C PRO A 223 -7.52 -16.59 4.05
N THR A 224 -6.59 -17.52 4.31
CA THR A 224 -5.35 -17.23 5.04
C THR A 224 -4.10 -17.57 4.24
N VAL A 225 -3.00 -16.87 4.52
CA VAL A 225 -1.65 -17.12 4.00
C VAL A 225 -0.68 -17.49 5.12
N ALA A 226 0.50 -17.95 4.72
CA ALA A 226 1.65 -18.11 5.60
C ALA A 226 2.75 -17.12 5.21
N LEU A 227 3.40 -16.54 6.21
CA LEU A 227 4.49 -15.60 6.10
C LEU A 227 5.76 -16.21 6.66
N HIS A 228 6.86 -15.98 5.95
CA HIS A 228 8.21 -16.32 6.41
C HIS A 228 9.09 -15.09 6.31
N MET A 229 9.75 -14.72 7.41
CA MET A 229 10.70 -13.61 7.47
C MET A 229 11.92 -14.05 8.27
N THR A 230 13.09 -13.56 7.87
CA THR A 230 14.36 -13.86 8.52
C THR A 230 15.10 -12.55 8.72
N GLU A 231 15.67 -12.36 9.90
CA GLU A 231 16.38 -11.14 10.24
C GLU A 231 17.58 -11.43 11.16
N LEU A 232 18.69 -10.74 10.94
CA LEU A 232 19.91 -10.87 11.73
C LEU A 232 19.97 -9.78 12.82
N PHE A 233 20.35 -10.19 14.02
CA PHE A 233 20.53 -9.32 15.17
C PHE A 233 21.94 -9.46 15.74
N ASP A 234 22.57 -8.32 16.03
CA ASP A 234 23.86 -8.22 16.73
C ASP A 234 23.70 -8.48 18.24
N ALA A 235 23.25 -9.67 18.61
CA ALA A 235 22.99 -10.07 20.00
C ALA A 235 23.13 -11.57 20.20
N THR A 236 23.33 -12.00 21.45
CA THR A 236 23.27 -13.43 21.79
C THR A 236 21.84 -13.94 21.73
N VAL A 237 21.69 -15.25 21.56
CA VAL A 237 20.37 -15.90 21.54
C VAL A 237 19.62 -15.64 22.84
N GLU A 238 20.31 -15.63 23.98
CA GLU A 238 19.69 -15.37 25.28
C GLU A 238 19.14 -13.95 25.38
N GLN A 239 19.91 -12.96 24.92
CA GLN A 239 19.49 -11.56 24.88
C GLN A 239 18.26 -11.41 23.98
N LEU A 240 18.31 -11.93 22.75
CA LEU A 240 17.20 -11.79 21.82
C LEU A 240 15.95 -12.55 22.29
N TYR A 241 16.12 -13.74 22.88
CA TYR A 241 15.02 -14.51 23.46
C TYR A 241 14.35 -13.74 24.60
N SER A 242 15.15 -13.14 25.51
CA SER A 242 14.66 -12.39 26.65
C SER A 242 13.78 -11.19 26.26
N ILE A 243 14.03 -10.56 25.11
CA ILE A 243 13.23 -9.44 24.61
C ILE A 243 11.77 -9.85 24.34
N PHE A 244 11.52 -11.11 23.99
CA PHE A 244 10.16 -11.62 23.77
C PHE A 244 9.52 -12.25 25.02
N THR A 245 10.25 -12.42 26.12
CA THR A 245 9.77 -13.13 27.32
C THR A 245 9.91 -12.34 28.62
N VAL A 246 10.62 -11.20 28.62
CA VAL A 246 10.77 -10.33 29.79
C VAL A 246 9.93 -9.09 29.59
N LYS A 247 8.98 -8.88 30.50
CA LYS A 247 8.01 -7.77 30.44
C LYS A 247 8.68 -6.41 30.24
N ASP A 248 9.71 -6.10 31.03
CA ASP A 248 10.38 -4.79 30.96
C ASP A 248 11.04 -4.54 29.59
N LEU A 249 11.58 -5.58 28.95
CA LEU A 249 12.17 -5.47 27.63
C LEU A 249 11.11 -5.33 26.54
N VAL A 250 9.97 -6.03 26.68
CA VAL A 250 8.82 -5.85 25.79
C VAL A 250 8.32 -4.42 25.84
N GLN A 251 8.16 -3.84 27.04
CA GLN A 251 7.72 -2.46 27.21
C GLN A 251 8.72 -1.45 26.61
N GLN A 252 10.03 -1.75 26.69
CA GLN A 252 11.07 -0.90 26.12
C GLN A 252 11.02 -0.86 24.59
N PHE A 253 10.95 -2.01 23.91
CA PHE A 253 10.89 -2.00 22.43
C PHE A 253 9.51 -1.59 21.91
N SER A 254 8.42 -1.96 22.60
CA SER A 254 7.06 -1.56 22.22
C SER A 254 6.74 -0.11 22.53
N LYS A 255 7.58 0.56 23.35
CA LYS A 255 7.41 1.95 23.82
C LYS A 255 6.04 2.21 24.45
N SER A 256 5.46 1.18 25.06
CA SER A 256 4.06 1.17 25.54
C SER A 256 3.90 0.23 26.74
N SER A 257 2.76 0.32 27.43
CA SER A 257 2.44 -0.63 28.49
C SER A 257 2.19 -2.01 27.90
N ALA A 258 2.74 -3.05 28.53
CA ALA A 258 2.59 -4.42 28.09
C ALA A 258 2.21 -5.33 29.26
N VAL A 259 1.40 -6.34 28.97
CA VAL A 259 1.10 -7.48 29.86
C VAL A 259 1.79 -8.69 29.27
N LEU A 260 2.53 -9.44 30.08
CA LEU A 260 3.33 -10.57 29.60
C LEU A 260 3.36 -11.67 30.66
N GLU A 261 2.74 -12.81 30.36
CA GLU A 261 2.83 -14.04 31.14
C GLU A 261 3.68 -15.04 30.35
N ALA A 262 5.01 -14.99 30.52
CA ALA A 262 5.96 -15.77 29.73
C ALA A 262 6.05 -17.25 30.17
N GLU A 263 4.91 -17.92 30.16
CA GLU A 263 4.75 -19.35 30.45
C GLU A 263 3.81 -19.99 29.43
N LYS A 264 3.79 -21.32 29.36
CA LYS A 264 2.91 -22.03 28.44
C LYS A 264 1.44 -21.79 28.80
N GLY A 265 0.66 -21.27 27.86
CA GLY A 265 -0.73 -20.84 28.05
C GLY A 265 -0.89 -19.41 28.58
N GLY A 266 0.22 -18.76 28.94
CA GLY A 266 0.21 -17.38 29.43
C GLY A 266 -0.18 -16.40 28.32
N LYS A 267 -0.91 -15.34 28.70
CA LYS A 267 -1.38 -14.31 27.78
C LYS A 267 -0.40 -13.17 27.67
N PHE A 268 -0.44 -12.49 26.53
CA PHE A 268 0.28 -11.25 26.35
C PHE A 268 -0.51 -10.18 25.61
N GLN A 269 -0.14 -8.94 25.89
CA GLN A 269 -0.66 -7.74 25.28
C GLN A 269 0.49 -6.75 25.10
N MET A 270 0.64 -6.21 23.89
CA MET A 270 1.68 -5.22 23.56
C MET A 270 1.14 -4.18 22.59
N PHE A 271 1.87 -3.08 22.42
CA PHE A 271 1.48 -1.93 21.57
C PHE A 271 0.11 -1.35 21.94
N ASP A 272 -0.08 -1.01 23.22
CA ASP A 272 -1.35 -0.50 23.77
C ASP A 272 -2.56 -1.42 23.52
N GLY A 273 -2.27 -2.71 23.45
CA GLY A 273 -3.25 -3.76 23.19
C GLY A 273 -3.77 -3.81 21.76
N ASN A 274 -3.04 -3.21 20.82
CA ASN A 274 -3.24 -3.46 19.41
C ASN A 274 -2.82 -4.88 19.02
N ILE A 275 -1.90 -5.49 19.77
CA ILE A 275 -1.47 -6.87 19.59
C ILE A 275 -1.75 -7.64 20.87
N THR A 276 -2.42 -8.78 20.70
CA THR A 276 -2.73 -9.72 21.78
C THR A 276 -2.45 -11.14 21.35
N GLY A 277 -2.23 -12.00 22.33
CA GLY A 277 -1.97 -13.40 22.06
C GLY A 277 -1.78 -14.26 23.30
N GLU A 278 -1.34 -15.48 23.05
CA GLU A 278 -1.14 -16.54 24.03
C GLU A 278 0.10 -17.34 23.67
N TYR A 279 0.99 -17.61 24.62
CA TYR A 279 2.14 -18.47 24.40
C TYR A 279 1.70 -19.93 24.33
N VAL A 280 1.98 -20.59 23.20
CA VAL A 280 1.64 -22.00 22.98
C VAL A 280 2.79 -22.91 23.39
N GLU A 281 4.03 -22.49 23.12
CA GLU A 281 5.24 -23.24 23.42
C GLU A 281 6.41 -22.28 23.63
N LEU A 282 7.21 -22.52 24.68
CA LEU A 282 8.41 -21.75 24.99
C LEU A 282 9.56 -22.74 25.21
N LEU A 283 10.51 -22.78 24.27
CA LEU A 283 11.76 -23.51 24.40
C LEU A 283 12.87 -22.47 24.59
N THR A 284 13.35 -22.37 25.82
CA THR A 284 14.36 -21.39 26.24
C THR A 284 15.53 -21.35 25.25
N ASN A 285 15.83 -20.16 24.75
CA ASN A 285 16.94 -19.87 23.84
C ASN A 285 16.91 -20.68 22.53
N ARG A 286 15.74 -21.16 22.09
CA ARG A 286 15.61 -21.93 20.84
C ARG A 286 14.39 -21.55 20.04
N LYS A 287 13.21 -21.52 20.67
CA LYS A 287 11.95 -21.39 19.95
C LYS A 287 10.85 -20.81 20.81
N ILE A 288 10.01 -19.97 20.21
CA ILE A 288 8.77 -19.49 20.80
C ILE A 288 7.64 -19.74 19.80
N ILE A 289 6.57 -20.39 20.22
CA ILE A 289 5.32 -20.48 19.46
C ILE A 289 4.24 -19.75 20.23
N MET A 290 3.51 -18.87 19.55
CA MET A 290 2.44 -18.08 20.13
C MET A 290 1.25 -17.96 19.16
N LYS A 291 0.05 -17.88 19.71
CA LYS A 291 -1.08 -17.28 19.01
C LYS A 291 -0.88 -15.78 19.02
N TRP A 292 -1.16 -15.14 17.89
CA TRP A 292 -0.93 -13.73 17.70
C TRP A 292 -2.05 -13.15 16.85
N ARG A 293 -2.59 -12.00 17.25
CA ARG A 293 -3.58 -11.27 16.47
C ARG A 293 -3.42 -9.77 16.64
N CYS A 294 -3.85 -9.03 15.63
CA CYS A 294 -4.15 -7.62 15.79
C CYS A 294 -5.57 -7.44 16.34
N ARG A 295 -5.82 -6.32 17.02
CA ARG A 295 -7.15 -5.92 17.50
C ARG A 295 -8.15 -5.82 16.35
N ASN A 296 -7.73 -5.31 15.19
CA ASN A 296 -8.56 -5.12 13.99
C ASN A 296 -8.75 -6.39 13.13
N TRP A 297 -8.40 -7.57 13.65
CA TRP A 297 -8.71 -8.83 13.00
C TRP A 297 -10.11 -9.31 13.36
N PRO A 298 -10.73 -10.19 12.54
CA PRO A 298 -12.01 -10.80 12.90
C PRO A 298 -11.98 -11.42 14.30
N GLU A 299 -13.12 -11.42 14.96
CA GLU A 299 -13.26 -11.98 16.31
C GLU A 299 -12.81 -13.45 16.32
N GLU A 300 -12.10 -13.85 17.38
CA GLU A 300 -11.50 -15.19 17.50
C GLU A 300 -10.54 -15.64 16.37
N HIS A 301 -10.13 -14.76 15.45
CA HIS A 301 -9.13 -15.10 14.44
C HIS A 301 -7.70 -14.81 14.92
N TYR A 302 -6.89 -15.88 14.99
CA TYR A 302 -5.49 -15.82 15.42
C TYR A 302 -4.58 -16.43 14.37
N ALA A 303 -3.42 -15.81 14.18
CA ALA A 303 -2.31 -16.45 13.50
C ALA A 303 -1.44 -17.22 14.49
N THR A 304 -0.82 -18.30 14.03
CA THR A 304 0.22 -19.02 14.77
C THR A 304 1.57 -18.50 14.34
N VAL A 305 2.27 -17.82 15.24
CA VAL A 305 3.62 -17.30 15.06
C VAL A 305 4.61 -18.25 15.70
N ALA A 306 5.61 -18.70 14.94
CA ALA A 306 6.76 -19.44 15.42
C ALA A 306 8.04 -18.61 15.18
N LEU A 307 8.75 -18.29 16.26
CA LEU A 307 10.06 -17.65 16.26
C LEU A 307 11.10 -18.72 16.54
N ASN A 308 12.07 -18.91 15.64
CA ASN A 308 13.24 -19.76 15.88
C ASN A 308 14.49 -18.89 15.97
N PHE A 309 15.31 -19.16 16.99
CA PHE A 309 16.53 -18.41 17.26
C PHE A 309 17.71 -19.29 16.87
N VAL A 310 18.41 -18.90 15.79
CA VAL A 310 19.52 -19.67 15.23
C VAL A 310 20.82 -18.91 15.50
N PRO A 311 21.73 -19.46 16.32
CA PRO A 311 23.02 -18.81 16.57
C PRO A 311 23.86 -18.80 15.29
N THR A 312 24.45 -17.66 14.97
CA THR A 312 25.39 -17.47 13.85
C THR A 312 26.69 -16.84 14.38
N LEU A 313 27.70 -16.66 13.51
CA LEU A 313 29.02 -16.15 13.91
C LEU A 313 28.92 -14.71 14.46
N GLY A 314 28.83 -14.57 15.78
CA GLY A 314 28.74 -13.28 16.48
C GLY A 314 27.37 -12.61 16.43
N GLN A 315 26.35 -13.29 15.91
CA GLN A 315 24.99 -12.76 15.72
C GLN A 315 23.96 -13.85 16.03
N THR A 316 22.68 -13.46 16.04
CA THR A 316 21.55 -14.38 16.08
C THR A 316 20.63 -14.13 14.89
N GLU A 317 20.33 -15.17 14.13
CA GLU A 317 19.29 -15.15 13.11
C GLU A 317 17.93 -15.49 13.73
N LEU A 318 16.97 -14.58 13.62
CA LEU A 318 15.59 -14.81 14.01
C LEU A 318 14.77 -15.21 12.77
N GLN A 319 14.24 -16.42 12.78
CA GLN A 319 13.35 -16.93 11.75
C GLN A 319 11.91 -16.86 12.25
N LEU A 320 11.13 -15.96 11.67
CA LEU A 320 9.70 -15.80 11.90
C LEU A 320 8.92 -16.62 10.87
N HIS A 321 8.07 -17.53 11.35
CA HIS A 321 7.10 -18.26 10.56
C HIS A 321 5.70 -18.03 11.10
N CYS A 322 4.85 -17.30 10.38
CA CYS A 322 3.51 -16.94 10.79
C CYS A 322 2.46 -17.61 9.88
N LYS A 323 1.56 -18.43 10.43
CA LYS A 323 0.50 -19.14 9.69
C LYS A 323 -0.87 -18.63 10.09
N GLY A 324 -1.80 -18.57 9.15
CA GLY A 324 -3.18 -18.17 9.44
C GLY A 324 -3.39 -16.65 9.40
N VAL A 325 -2.59 -15.94 8.61
CA VAL A 325 -2.77 -14.49 8.42
C VAL A 325 -3.86 -14.27 7.37
N PRO A 326 -4.90 -13.44 7.60
CA PRO A 326 -5.86 -13.11 6.57
C PRO A 326 -5.17 -12.57 5.32
N VAL A 327 -5.51 -13.07 4.12
CA VAL A 327 -4.85 -12.66 2.86
C VAL A 327 -4.84 -11.13 2.70
N CYS A 328 -5.93 -10.46 3.06
CA CYS A 328 -6.05 -9.00 2.98
C CYS A 328 -5.18 -8.21 3.98
N LYS A 329 -4.57 -8.88 4.97
CA LYS A 329 -3.72 -8.28 6.01
C LYS A 329 -2.26 -8.73 5.91
N GLU A 330 -1.88 -9.54 4.91
CA GLU A 330 -0.54 -10.09 4.75
C GLU A 330 0.57 -9.02 4.83
N GLU A 331 0.46 -7.98 4.01
CA GLU A 331 1.48 -6.93 3.94
C GLU A 331 1.52 -6.10 5.23
N ASN A 332 0.37 -5.88 5.87
CA ASN A 332 0.30 -5.17 7.15
C ASN A 332 1.04 -5.94 8.24
N VAL A 333 0.93 -7.28 8.26
CA VAL A 333 1.67 -8.12 9.20
C VAL A 333 3.17 -8.09 8.91
N LYS A 334 3.59 -8.14 7.63
CA LYS A 334 5.01 -7.99 7.27
C LYS A 334 5.57 -6.66 7.78
N ILE A 335 4.86 -5.56 7.54
CA ILE A 335 5.27 -4.22 7.99
C ILE A 335 5.30 -4.13 9.52
N CYS A 336 4.31 -4.70 10.20
CA CYS A 336 4.24 -4.74 11.66
C CYS A 336 5.45 -5.48 12.25
N TRP A 337 5.77 -6.68 11.77
CA TRP A 337 6.94 -7.43 12.23
C TRP A 337 8.24 -6.72 11.88
N GLN A 338 8.38 -6.19 10.68
CA GLN A 338 9.61 -5.52 10.26
C GLN A 338 9.86 -4.22 11.06
N LYS A 339 8.88 -3.33 11.12
CA LYS A 339 9.06 -2.00 11.74
C LYS A 339 8.90 -2.03 13.25
N GLN A 340 7.86 -2.67 13.76
CA GLN A 340 7.51 -2.55 15.18
C GLN A 340 8.23 -3.58 16.05
N HIS A 341 8.62 -4.72 15.48
CA HIS A 341 9.42 -5.72 16.21
C HIS A 341 10.89 -5.60 15.79
N PHE A 342 11.26 -5.92 14.55
CA PHE A 342 12.67 -6.09 14.20
C PHE A 342 13.47 -4.78 14.29
N GLU A 343 12.99 -3.68 13.70
CA GLU A 343 13.69 -2.39 13.75
C GLU A 343 13.79 -1.84 15.17
N GLU A 344 12.72 -1.92 15.97
CA GLU A 344 12.72 -1.45 17.36
C GLU A 344 13.60 -2.31 18.27
N ILE A 345 13.59 -3.64 18.09
CA ILE A 345 14.48 -4.55 18.81
C ILE A 345 15.95 -4.27 18.43
N LYS A 346 16.26 -4.01 17.16
CA LYS A 346 17.61 -3.58 16.73
C LYS A 346 18.00 -2.27 17.42
N GLY A 347 17.09 -1.30 17.48
CA GLY A 347 17.31 -0.04 18.19
C GLY A 347 17.60 -0.26 19.69
N LEU A 348 16.82 -1.11 20.34
CA LEU A 348 17.00 -1.46 21.76
C LEU A 348 18.35 -2.12 22.01
N LEU A 349 18.75 -3.07 21.17
CA LEU A 349 20.04 -3.77 21.28
C LEU A 349 21.24 -2.84 21.06
N GLN A 350 21.12 -1.87 20.14
CA GLN A 350 22.16 -0.86 19.91
C GLN A 350 22.33 0.06 21.13
N LEU A 351 21.23 0.48 21.76
CA LEU A 351 21.27 1.30 22.97
C LEU A 351 21.88 0.53 24.15
N ALA A 352 21.54 -0.75 24.30
CA ALA A 352 22.13 -1.62 25.33
C ALA A 352 23.65 -1.80 25.15
N THR A 353 24.14 -1.81 23.91
CA THR A 353 25.56 -1.94 23.58
C THR A 353 26.35 -0.63 23.78
N LEU A 354 25.67 0.52 23.79
CA LEU A 354 26.27 1.84 24.04
C LEU A 354 26.36 2.20 25.53
N HIS A 355 25.55 1.56 26.37
CA HIS A 355 25.44 1.84 27.81
C HIS A 355 25.98 0.71 28.71
N GLY A 356 26.40 -0.41 28.13
CA GLY A 356 27.16 -1.47 28.80
C GLY A 356 28.62 -1.43 28.38
#